data_AF-A0A6J0ND74-F1
#
_entry.id   AF-A0A6J0ND74-F1
#
_cell.length_a   1.000
_cell.length_b   1.000
_cell.length_c   1.000
_cell.angle_alpha   90.00
_cell.angle_beta   90.00
_cell.angle_gamma   90.00
#
_symmetry.space_group_name_H-M   'P 1'
#
loop_
_entity.id
_entity.type
_entity.pdbx_description
1 polymer ?
#
loop_
_entity_poly.entity_id
_entity_poly.type
_entity_poly.pdbx_seq_one_letter_code
_entity_poly.pdbx_strand_id
1 'polypeptide(L)'
;MVSRRKSDLLSSLPDCLLVTIISFLPFKQSVQTSVLDKRWKNICRETTSLVFKESEFVNLSADTETIKSERALFVSTMRQWISSFNGQVIENLEFYLSEPVSFEKEIISLTEFAASKQIKNVAIDFSSPASRKIEVVEHLVTLMHYQNTEFDITRIFFNLTHVRNLTICSFLIQMIQDCEDPMELHDAMEARHLVMKTNLHAKEFIGITIFLNSCQELESLTFDMDTTERILRISFPLDPKTFWLTNGTYECLERTLKVVKIKNFRGGSNELHVLKYLIRRGLVMERLDLYEAKGLDEDQKRLVVTAAEEVQKNVERGSKHLRITLHKA
;
A
#
# COMPACT_ATOMS: atom_id res chain seq x y z
N MET A 1 -17.81 -1.93 -54.89
CA MET A 1 -18.40 -2.26 -53.57
C MET A 1 -17.69 -1.42 -52.52
N VAL A 2 -18.37 -0.40 -51.99
CA VAL A 2 -17.85 0.38 -50.85
C VAL A 2 -18.01 -0.49 -49.61
N SER A 3 -16.90 -0.92 -49.01
CA SER A 3 -16.91 -1.56 -47.71
C SER A 3 -17.46 -0.56 -46.68
N ARG A 4 -18.71 -0.75 -46.24
CA ARG A 4 -19.23 -0.08 -45.05
C ARG A 4 -18.38 -0.57 -43.87
N ARG A 5 -17.36 0.20 -43.47
CA ARG A 5 -16.79 0.06 -42.12
C ARG A 5 -17.96 0.26 -41.16
N LYS A 6 -18.38 -0.81 -40.48
CA LYS A 6 -19.27 -0.71 -39.32
C LYS A 6 -18.66 0.37 -38.43
N SER A 7 -19.36 1.49 -38.24
CA SER A 7 -18.90 2.50 -37.29
C SER A 7 -18.79 1.78 -35.96
N ASP A 8 -17.58 1.71 -35.43
CA ASP A 8 -17.33 1.04 -34.16
C ASP A 8 -18.19 1.74 -33.10
N LEU A 9 -19.02 1.00 -32.36
CA LEU A 9 -19.96 1.59 -31.40
C LEU A 9 -19.20 2.44 -30.37
N LEU A 10 -17.98 2.03 -30.03
CA LEU A 10 -17.07 2.77 -29.17
C LEU A 10 -16.65 4.12 -29.78
N SER A 11 -16.47 4.21 -31.10
CA SER A 11 -16.14 5.47 -31.77
C SER A 11 -17.29 6.48 -31.78
N SER A 12 -18.51 6.06 -31.45
CA SER A 12 -19.70 6.93 -31.40
C SER A 12 -20.02 7.49 -30.00
N LEU A 13 -19.35 6.99 -28.96
CA LEU A 13 -19.56 7.45 -27.58
C LEU A 13 -18.98 8.86 -27.37
N PRO A 14 -19.60 9.71 -26.53
CA PRO A 14 -19.00 10.97 -26.07
C PRO A 14 -17.71 10.75 -25.27
N ASP A 15 -16.78 11.71 -25.33
CA ASP A 15 -15.46 11.60 -24.68
C ASP A 15 -15.57 11.33 -23.18
N CYS A 16 -16.52 11.95 -22.47
CA CYS A 16 -16.74 11.73 -21.03
C CYS A 16 -17.06 10.26 -20.67
N LEU A 17 -17.81 9.54 -21.52
CA LEU A 17 -18.10 8.11 -21.32
C LEU A 17 -16.88 7.26 -21.65
N LEU A 18 -16.09 7.67 -22.65
CA LEU A 18 -14.85 6.98 -23.00
C LEU A 18 -13.78 7.13 -21.92
N VAL A 19 -13.68 8.31 -21.29
CA VAL A 19 -12.83 8.54 -20.10
C VAL A 19 -13.21 7.62 -18.96
N THR A 20 -14.52 7.51 -18.70
CA THR A 20 -15.05 6.62 -17.67
C THR A 20 -14.68 5.16 -17.98
N ILE A 21 -14.91 4.69 -19.20
CA ILE A 21 -14.53 3.33 -19.63
C ILE A 21 -13.03 3.10 -19.46
N ILE A 22 -12.19 4.03 -19.90
CA ILE A 22 -10.72 3.91 -19.81
C ILE A 22 -10.24 3.91 -18.35
N SER A 23 -10.88 4.67 -17.47
CA SER A 23 -10.55 4.68 -16.03
C SER A 23 -10.79 3.31 -15.36
N PHE A 24 -11.58 2.43 -15.98
CA PHE A 24 -11.79 1.05 -15.55
C PHE A 24 -10.90 0.02 -16.28
N LEU A 25 -10.12 0.43 -17.29
CA LEU A 25 -9.21 -0.47 -17.99
C LEU A 25 -7.88 -0.62 -17.23
N PRO A 26 -7.30 -1.84 -17.20
CA PRO A 26 -5.91 -2.02 -16.82
C PRO A 26 -4.99 -1.08 -17.62
N PHE A 27 -3.94 -0.55 -17.00
CA PHE A 27 -3.06 0.44 -17.64
C PHE A 27 -2.47 -0.07 -18.95
N LYS A 28 -2.10 -1.35 -19.02
CA LYS A 28 -1.64 -1.98 -20.27
C LYS A 28 -2.65 -1.84 -21.41
N GLN A 29 -3.94 -2.03 -21.11
CA GLN A 29 -5.02 -1.91 -22.10
C GLN A 29 -5.30 -0.45 -22.45
N SER A 30 -5.17 0.49 -21.51
CA SER A 30 -5.30 1.93 -21.81
C SER A 30 -4.17 2.41 -22.73
N VAL A 31 -2.94 1.92 -22.53
CA VAL A 31 -1.81 2.20 -23.42
C VAL A 31 -2.04 1.57 -24.79
N GLN A 32 -2.47 0.31 -24.87
CA GLN A 32 -2.77 -0.35 -26.15
C GLN A 32 -3.86 0.38 -26.94
N THR A 33 -4.94 0.79 -26.28
CA THR A 33 -6.03 1.55 -26.92
C THR A 33 -5.58 2.93 -27.39
N SER A 34 -4.64 3.56 -26.68
CA SER A 34 -4.06 4.86 -27.07
C SER A 34 -3.30 4.83 -28.41
N VAL A 35 -2.84 3.66 -28.85
CA VAL A 35 -2.12 3.49 -30.13
C VAL A 35 -3.09 3.29 -31.31
N LEU A 36 -4.36 2.95 -31.04
CA LEU A 36 -5.35 2.64 -32.08
C LEU A 36 -5.86 3.88 -32.81
N ASP A 37 -5.99 5.03 -32.13
CA ASP A 37 -6.41 6.30 -32.73
C ASP A 37 -5.89 7.50 -31.93
N LYS A 38 -5.68 8.65 -32.60
CA LYS A 38 -5.37 9.94 -31.97
C LYS A 38 -6.43 10.34 -30.93
N ARG A 39 -7.70 10.02 -31.15
CA ARG A 39 -8.78 10.31 -30.19
C ARG A 39 -8.60 9.51 -28.91
N TRP A 40 -8.37 8.20 -29.00
CA TRP A 40 -8.11 7.35 -27.83
C TRP A 40 -6.84 7.77 -27.09
N LYS A 41 -5.80 8.21 -27.81
CA LYS A 41 -4.60 8.79 -27.18
C LYS A 41 -4.91 9.98 -26.27
N ASN A 42 -5.83 10.84 -26.68
CA ASN A 42 -6.22 12.02 -25.89
C ASN A 42 -7.14 11.63 -24.73
N ILE A 43 -8.12 10.76 -24.96
CA ILE A 43 -9.08 10.33 -23.95
C ILE A 43 -8.39 9.52 -22.83
N CYS A 44 -7.41 8.66 -23.17
CA CYS A 44 -6.63 7.97 -22.14
C CYS A 44 -5.91 8.93 -21.18
N ARG A 45 -5.70 10.19 -21.59
CA ARG A 45 -5.05 11.24 -20.78
C ARG A 45 -6.04 12.10 -20.00
N GLU A 46 -7.34 11.83 -20.10
CA GLU A 46 -8.38 12.45 -19.29
C GLU A 46 -8.85 11.52 -18.15
N THR A 47 -8.23 10.34 -18.00
CA THR A 47 -8.53 9.40 -16.91
C THR A 47 -8.30 10.04 -15.53
N THR A 48 -9.20 9.73 -14.60
CA THR A 48 -9.10 10.14 -13.19
C THR A 48 -8.44 9.09 -12.30
N SER A 49 -8.13 7.91 -12.86
CA SER A 49 -7.53 6.78 -12.14
C SER A 49 -6.37 6.20 -12.93
N LEU A 50 -5.24 5.99 -12.26
CA LEU A 50 -4.03 5.41 -12.81
C LEU A 50 -3.55 4.27 -11.94
N VAL A 51 -3.35 3.11 -12.57
CA VAL A 51 -2.95 1.90 -11.87
C VAL A 51 -1.81 1.24 -12.64
N PHE A 52 -0.58 1.47 -12.20
CA PHE A 52 0.61 0.88 -12.79
C PHE A 52 0.93 -0.46 -12.11
N LYS A 53 0.72 -1.58 -12.80
CA LYS A 53 0.99 -2.92 -12.25
C LYS A 53 2.10 -3.62 -13.02
N GLU A 54 3.26 -3.80 -12.40
CA GLU A 54 4.40 -4.50 -13.00
C GLU A 54 4.01 -5.90 -13.51
N SER A 55 3.17 -6.62 -12.76
CA SER A 55 2.70 -7.97 -13.13
C SER A 55 1.88 -8.03 -14.42
N GLU A 56 1.37 -6.89 -14.92
CA GLU A 56 0.73 -6.82 -16.24
C GLU A 56 1.74 -6.73 -17.37
N PHE A 57 2.96 -6.27 -17.09
CA PHE A 57 4.01 -5.99 -18.07
C PHE A 57 5.15 -6.99 -18.04
N VAL A 58 5.46 -7.55 -16.87
CA VAL A 58 6.64 -8.36 -16.63
C VAL A 58 6.23 -9.80 -16.36
N ASN A 59 6.75 -10.72 -17.17
CA ASN A 59 6.63 -12.14 -16.92
C ASN A 59 7.74 -12.60 -15.97
N LEU A 60 7.42 -12.67 -14.68
CA LEU A 60 8.36 -13.12 -13.63
C LEU A 60 8.80 -14.60 -13.78
N SER A 61 8.28 -15.34 -14.75
CA SER A 61 8.75 -16.69 -15.09
C SER A 61 9.77 -16.73 -16.24
N ALA A 62 10.05 -15.59 -16.88
CA ALA A 62 11.05 -15.49 -17.93
C ALA A 62 12.48 -15.52 -17.37
N ASP A 63 13.47 -15.52 -18.26
CA ASP A 63 14.88 -15.39 -17.86
C ASP A 63 15.20 -13.99 -17.32
N THR A 64 16.30 -13.88 -16.59
CA THR A 64 16.72 -12.64 -15.90
C THR A 64 16.89 -11.44 -16.84
N GLU A 65 17.37 -11.65 -18.07
CA GLU A 65 17.57 -10.56 -19.03
C GLU A 65 16.24 -10.04 -19.56
N THR A 66 15.33 -10.96 -19.90
CA THR A 66 13.94 -10.62 -20.27
C THR A 66 13.24 -9.85 -19.15
N ILE A 67 13.33 -10.31 -17.90
CA ILE A 67 12.73 -9.62 -16.75
C ILE A 67 13.28 -8.19 -16.63
N LYS A 68 14.60 -8.00 -16.71
CA LYS A 68 15.21 -6.66 -16.63
C LYS A 68 14.72 -5.75 -17.75
N SER A 69 14.64 -6.26 -18.98
CA SER A 69 14.16 -5.52 -20.15
C SER A 69 12.69 -5.11 -20.02
N GLU A 70 11.82 -6.04 -19.63
CA GLU A 70 10.39 -5.78 -19.42
C GLU A 70 10.15 -4.78 -18.29
N ARG A 71 10.92 -4.86 -17.19
CA ARG A 71 10.88 -3.87 -16.10
C ARG A 71 11.26 -2.48 -16.57
N ALA A 72 12.36 -2.36 -17.33
CA ALA A 72 12.79 -1.07 -17.90
C ALA A 72 11.73 -0.50 -18.87
N LEU A 73 11.10 -1.35 -19.68
CA LEU A 73 10.00 -0.93 -20.56
C LEU A 73 8.77 -0.46 -19.77
N PHE A 74 8.39 -1.17 -18.72
CA PHE A 74 7.30 -0.79 -17.83
C PHE A 74 7.54 0.59 -17.21
N VAL A 75 8.72 0.79 -16.59
CA VAL A 75 9.09 2.05 -15.94
C VAL A 75 9.18 3.21 -16.94
N SER A 76 9.79 2.99 -18.11
CA SER A 76 9.86 4.02 -19.15
C SER A 76 8.50 4.40 -19.71
N THR A 77 7.59 3.43 -19.86
CA THR A 77 6.19 3.66 -20.27
C THR A 77 5.45 4.50 -19.22
N MET A 78 5.60 4.16 -17.94
CA MET A 78 5.04 4.93 -16.83
C MET A 78 5.54 6.39 -16.85
N ARG A 79 6.86 6.59 -16.96
CA ARG A 79 7.48 7.92 -17.03
C ARG A 79 6.97 8.73 -18.23
N GLN A 80 6.90 8.11 -19.41
CA GLN A 80 6.39 8.75 -20.62
C GLN A 80 4.92 9.15 -20.46
N TRP A 81 4.13 8.34 -19.77
CA TRP A 81 2.73 8.64 -19.52
C TRP A 81 2.59 9.89 -18.64
N ILE A 82 3.26 9.92 -17.48
CA ILE A 82 3.23 11.04 -16.52
C ILE A 82 3.67 12.34 -17.16
N SER A 83 4.82 12.33 -17.85
CA SER A 83 5.38 13.50 -18.52
C SER A 83 4.49 14.06 -19.64
N SER A 84 3.56 13.26 -20.17
CA SER A 84 2.66 13.68 -21.24
C SER A 84 1.21 13.83 -20.78
N PHE A 85 0.95 13.72 -19.48
CA PHE A 85 -0.36 13.92 -18.89
C PHE A 85 -0.70 15.41 -18.81
N ASN A 86 -1.69 15.81 -19.60
CA ASN A 86 -2.20 17.19 -19.64
C ASN A 86 -3.58 17.33 -18.99
N GLY A 87 -4.12 16.25 -18.42
CA GLY A 87 -5.41 16.27 -17.75
C GLY A 87 -5.40 17.14 -16.48
N GLN A 88 -6.59 17.61 -16.12
CA GLN A 88 -6.77 18.52 -14.98
C GLN A 88 -6.91 17.79 -13.64
N VAL A 89 -7.57 16.62 -13.62
CA VAL A 89 -7.92 15.92 -12.37
C VAL A 89 -7.48 14.46 -12.43
N ILE A 90 -6.71 14.03 -11.43
CA ILE A 90 -6.48 12.61 -11.12
C ILE A 90 -6.84 12.41 -9.65
N GLU A 91 -7.73 11.48 -9.39
CA GLU A 91 -8.17 11.15 -8.04
C GLU A 91 -7.44 9.94 -7.48
N ASN A 92 -7.05 8.99 -8.33
CA ASN A 92 -6.41 7.74 -7.93
C ASN A 92 -5.08 7.53 -8.64
N LEU A 93 -4.04 7.23 -7.86
CA LEU A 93 -2.75 6.77 -8.36
C LEU A 93 -2.30 5.57 -7.55
N GLU A 94 -2.16 4.44 -8.22
CA GLU A 94 -1.62 3.22 -7.66
C GLU A 94 -0.44 2.76 -8.49
N PHE A 95 0.62 2.32 -7.82
CA PHE A 95 1.73 1.66 -8.49
C PHE A 95 2.28 0.49 -7.69
N TYR A 96 2.49 -0.61 -8.41
CA TYR A 96 2.92 -1.91 -7.91
C TYR A 96 4.19 -2.29 -8.68
N LEU A 97 5.34 -2.16 -8.03
CA LEU A 97 6.66 -2.38 -8.60
C LEU A 97 7.53 -3.17 -7.61
N SER A 98 7.75 -4.45 -7.86
CA SER A 98 8.56 -5.30 -6.99
C SER A 98 9.97 -4.72 -6.86
N GLU A 99 10.51 -4.62 -5.65
CA GLU A 99 11.92 -4.26 -5.40
C GLU A 99 12.42 -3.07 -6.25
N PRO A 100 12.15 -1.83 -5.83
CA PRO A 100 12.32 -0.64 -6.65
C PRO A 100 13.77 -0.23 -6.95
N VAL A 101 14.74 -1.12 -6.75
CA VAL A 101 16.16 -0.86 -6.90
C VAL A 101 16.43 -0.43 -8.33
N SER A 102 17.22 0.63 -8.51
CA SER A 102 17.56 1.25 -9.80
C SER A 102 16.44 2.07 -10.45
N PHE A 103 15.28 2.23 -9.80
CA PHE A 103 14.15 3.05 -10.29
C PHE A 103 13.77 4.16 -9.30
N GLU A 104 14.69 4.54 -8.42
CA GLU A 104 14.50 5.50 -7.33
C GLU A 104 14.01 6.85 -7.86
N LYS A 105 14.65 7.35 -8.92
CA LYS A 105 14.32 8.66 -9.53
C LYS A 105 12.92 8.66 -10.13
N GLU A 106 12.53 7.57 -10.77
CA GLU A 106 11.21 7.42 -11.38
C GLU A 106 10.10 7.33 -10.32
N ILE A 107 10.38 6.69 -9.18
CA ILE A 107 9.45 6.64 -8.05
C ILE A 107 9.25 8.02 -7.43
N ILE A 108 10.34 8.76 -7.20
CA ILE A 108 10.27 10.14 -6.70
C ILE A 108 9.49 11.01 -7.70
N SER A 109 9.75 10.89 -9.01
CA SER A 109 9.01 11.64 -10.03
C SER A 109 7.51 11.31 -10.02
N LEU A 110 7.14 10.06 -9.72
CA LEU A 110 5.76 9.62 -9.62
C LEU A 110 5.05 10.19 -8.39
N THR A 111 5.74 10.28 -7.26
CA THR A 111 5.17 10.84 -6.03
C THR A 111 5.11 12.36 -6.08
N GLU A 112 6.11 13.02 -6.68
CA GLU A 112 6.07 14.45 -7.00
C GLU A 112 4.90 14.78 -7.94
N PHE A 113 4.63 13.92 -8.92
CA PHE A 113 3.45 14.04 -9.77
C PHE A 113 2.15 13.94 -8.94
N ALA A 114 2.06 12.97 -8.02
CA ALA A 114 0.90 12.82 -7.14
C ALA A 114 0.66 14.06 -6.26
N ALA A 115 1.73 14.61 -5.68
CA ALA A 115 1.69 15.85 -4.92
C ALA A 115 1.22 17.03 -5.79
N SER A 116 1.80 17.19 -6.99
CA SER A 116 1.46 18.29 -7.92
C SER A 116 -0.01 18.27 -8.37
N LYS A 117 -0.61 17.07 -8.43
CA LYS A 117 -2.01 16.86 -8.82
C LYS A 117 -2.96 16.76 -7.63
N GLN A 118 -2.46 16.90 -6.40
CA GLN A 118 -3.25 16.81 -5.16
C GLN A 118 -4.11 15.54 -5.13
N ILE A 119 -3.50 14.42 -5.50
CA ILE A 119 -4.20 13.14 -5.62
C ILE A 119 -4.73 12.69 -4.25
N LYS A 120 -5.96 12.20 -4.22
CA LYS A 120 -6.66 11.82 -2.97
C LYS A 120 -6.47 10.35 -2.60
N ASN A 121 -6.26 9.47 -3.57
CA ASN A 121 -6.11 8.05 -3.36
C ASN A 121 -4.74 7.60 -3.89
N VAL A 122 -3.88 7.14 -2.99
CA VAL A 122 -2.52 6.70 -3.32
C VAL A 122 -2.30 5.28 -2.81
N ALA A 123 -1.86 4.39 -3.68
CA ALA A 123 -1.35 3.07 -3.29
C ALA A 123 0.07 2.86 -3.79
N ILE A 124 0.98 2.56 -2.87
CA ILE A 124 2.38 2.29 -3.18
C ILE A 124 2.70 0.88 -2.68
N ASP A 125 3.07 0.01 -3.61
CA ASP A 125 3.36 -1.38 -3.31
C ASP A 125 4.66 -1.83 -3.98
N PHE A 126 5.64 -2.16 -3.15
CA PHE A 126 6.94 -2.65 -3.56
C PHE A 126 7.16 -4.13 -3.24
N SER A 127 6.10 -4.82 -2.81
CA SER A 127 6.16 -6.23 -2.45
C SER A 127 6.43 -7.10 -3.68
N SER A 128 7.44 -7.95 -3.57
CA SER A 128 7.81 -8.91 -4.62
C SER A 128 6.97 -10.19 -4.50
N PRO A 129 6.24 -10.64 -5.54
CA PRO A 129 5.56 -11.94 -5.54
C PRO A 129 6.57 -13.11 -5.45
N ALA A 130 7.80 -12.88 -5.88
CA ALA A 130 8.89 -13.85 -5.84
C ALA A 130 9.49 -14.00 -4.44
N SER A 131 9.12 -13.18 -3.46
CA SER A 131 9.59 -13.27 -2.06
C SER A 131 9.32 -14.63 -1.39
N ARG A 132 8.43 -15.47 -1.93
CA ARG A 132 8.25 -16.87 -1.51
C ARG A 132 9.39 -17.80 -1.95
N LYS A 133 10.23 -17.38 -2.91
CA LYS A 133 11.28 -18.19 -3.56
C LYS A 133 12.68 -17.56 -3.48
N ILE A 134 12.79 -16.24 -3.29
CA ILE A 134 14.07 -15.54 -3.21
C ILE A 134 14.90 -16.12 -2.05
N GLU A 135 16.15 -16.51 -2.35
CA GLU A 135 17.10 -16.96 -1.35
C GLU A 135 17.49 -15.81 -0.42
N VAL A 136 17.79 -16.15 0.84
CA VAL A 136 18.02 -15.17 1.91
C VAL A 136 19.04 -14.09 1.55
N VAL A 137 20.03 -14.49 0.75
CA VAL A 137 21.17 -13.66 0.36
C VAL A 137 20.77 -12.55 -0.61
N GLU A 138 19.91 -12.81 -1.59
CA GLU A 138 19.52 -11.81 -2.59
C GLU A 138 18.71 -10.66 -1.96
N HIS A 139 17.79 -11.00 -1.05
CA HIS A 139 17.05 -9.99 -0.30
C HIS A 139 18.00 -9.15 0.58
N LEU A 140 18.95 -9.78 1.27
CA LEU A 140 19.96 -9.05 2.05
C LEU A 140 20.81 -8.13 1.18
N VAL A 141 21.20 -8.55 -0.02
CA VAL A 141 21.93 -7.70 -0.98
C VAL A 141 21.09 -6.49 -1.38
N THR A 142 19.81 -6.66 -1.67
CA THR A 142 18.88 -5.55 -1.95
C THR A 142 18.81 -4.57 -0.77
N LEU A 143 18.72 -5.06 0.47
CA LEU A 143 18.64 -4.19 1.65
C LEU A 143 19.97 -3.50 1.96
N MET A 144 21.10 -4.19 1.79
CA MET A 144 22.43 -3.58 1.88
C MET A 144 22.62 -2.54 0.79
N HIS A 145 22.08 -2.75 -0.41
CA HIS A 145 22.10 -1.75 -1.46
C HIS A 145 21.38 -0.47 -0.98
N TYR A 146 20.16 -0.60 -0.44
CA TYR A 146 19.44 0.57 0.06
C TYR A 146 20.12 1.30 1.22
N GLN A 147 20.79 0.58 2.11
CA GLN A 147 21.60 1.17 3.17
C GLN A 147 22.83 1.93 2.64
N ASN A 148 23.30 1.59 1.43
CA ASN A 148 24.46 2.21 0.79
C ASN A 148 24.11 3.21 -0.32
N THR A 149 22.86 3.26 -0.78
CA THR A 149 22.37 4.25 -1.73
C THR A 149 21.88 5.49 -1.01
N GLU A 150 22.03 6.68 -1.60
CA GLU A 150 21.33 7.92 -1.20
C GLU A 150 19.80 7.84 -1.47
N PHE A 151 19.21 6.64 -1.50
CA PHE A 151 17.78 6.49 -1.70
C PHE A 151 17.03 6.87 -0.44
N ASP A 152 16.70 8.15 -0.39
CA ASP A 152 15.94 8.71 0.69
C ASP A 152 14.46 8.35 0.55
N ILE A 153 14.07 7.23 1.17
CA ILE A 153 12.70 6.71 1.18
C ILE A 153 11.70 7.75 1.73
N THR A 154 12.18 8.72 2.53
CA THR A 154 11.35 9.78 3.10
C THR A 154 10.69 10.63 2.03
N ARG A 155 11.39 10.87 0.91
CA ARG A 155 10.93 11.70 -0.20
C ARG A 155 9.74 11.12 -0.95
N ILE A 156 9.48 9.81 -0.81
CA ILE A 156 8.34 9.15 -1.46
C ILE A 156 7.01 9.77 -1.03
N PHE A 157 6.92 10.25 0.20
CA PHE A 157 5.67 10.77 0.74
C PHE A 157 5.70 12.30 0.93
N PHE A 158 6.74 12.95 0.43
CA PHE A 158 6.89 14.40 0.50
C PHE A 158 5.74 15.11 -0.24
N ASN A 159 5.15 16.14 0.39
CA ASN A 159 4.01 16.91 -0.13
C ASN A 159 2.75 16.11 -0.50
N LEU A 160 2.54 14.91 0.05
CA LEU A 160 1.30 14.14 -0.12
C LEU A 160 0.16 14.58 0.82
N THR A 161 0.08 15.88 1.13
CA THR A 161 -0.82 16.43 2.16
C THR A 161 -2.31 16.24 1.86
N HIS A 162 -2.69 16.15 0.59
CA HIS A 162 -4.10 16.03 0.16
C HIS A 162 -4.58 14.56 0.06
N VAL A 163 -3.71 13.59 0.37
CA VAL A 163 -4.06 12.17 0.32
C VAL A 163 -5.06 11.85 1.43
N ARG A 164 -6.17 11.22 1.04
CA ARG A 164 -7.28 10.79 1.92
C ARG A 164 -7.32 9.29 2.13
N ASN A 165 -6.94 8.53 1.11
CA ASN A 165 -6.84 7.07 1.13
C ASN A 165 -5.41 6.69 0.79
N LEU A 166 -4.69 6.12 1.76
CA LEU A 166 -3.31 5.69 1.59
C LEU A 166 -3.22 4.17 1.75
N THR A 167 -2.59 3.50 0.79
CA THR A 167 -2.20 2.09 0.88
C THR A 167 -0.69 1.97 0.75
N ILE A 168 -0.06 1.27 1.69
CA ILE A 168 1.40 1.07 1.73
C ILE A 168 1.74 -0.39 2.02
N CYS A 169 2.90 -0.85 1.55
CA CYS A 169 3.36 -2.22 1.72
C CYS A 169 4.38 -2.39 2.87
N SER A 170 4.57 -3.63 3.30
CA SER A 170 5.53 -4.05 4.33
C SER A 170 6.94 -3.57 4.04
N PHE A 171 7.41 -3.69 2.79
CA PHE A 171 8.71 -3.15 2.38
C PHE A 171 8.90 -1.67 2.77
N LEU A 172 7.91 -0.81 2.50
CA LEU A 172 7.97 0.61 2.83
C LEU A 172 7.99 0.85 4.35
N ILE A 173 7.11 0.14 5.07
CA ILE A 173 6.99 0.27 6.52
C ILE A 173 8.31 -0.13 7.20
N GLN A 174 8.98 -1.17 6.71
CA GLN A 174 10.31 -1.60 7.20
C GLN A 174 11.43 -0.63 6.81
N MET A 175 11.39 -0.05 5.60
CA MET A 175 12.41 0.91 5.15
C MET A 175 12.42 2.18 6.01
N ILE A 176 11.24 2.69 6.37
CA ILE A 176 11.12 3.89 7.20
C ILE A 176 11.73 3.70 8.59
N GLN A 177 11.65 2.49 9.15
CA GLN A 177 12.26 2.20 10.45
C GLN A 177 13.79 2.37 10.45
N ASP A 178 14.45 2.17 9.30
CA ASP A 178 15.90 2.27 9.19
C ASP A 178 16.37 3.68 8.77
N CYS A 179 15.47 4.68 8.71
CA CYS A 179 15.81 6.08 8.45
C CYS A 179 16.45 6.75 9.67
N GLU A 180 17.45 7.61 9.44
CA GLU A 180 18.11 8.37 10.52
C GLU A 180 17.18 9.38 11.21
N ASP A 181 16.32 10.06 10.44
CA ASP A 181 15.27 10.94 10.97
C ASP A 181 13.88 10.52 10.46
N PRO A 182 13.19 9.62 11.17
CA PRO A 182 11.88 9.12 10.79
C PRO A 182 10.72 10.14 10.98
N MET A 183 10.98 11.28 11.62
CA MET A 183 9.94 12.21 12.08
C MET A 183 9.95 13.55 11.34
N GLU A 184 11.07 13.93 10.71
CA GLU A 184 11.12 14.99 9.68
C GLU A 184 10.34 14.61 8.39
N LEU A 185 9.85 13.37 8.32
CA LEU A 185 9.35 12.75 7.10
C LEU A 185 8.17 13.45 6.42
N HIS A 186 7.13 13.88 7.15
CA HIS A 186 5.85 14.21 6.53
C HIS A 186 5.15 15.41 7.17
N ASP A 187 4.77 16.37 6.32
CA ASP A 187 3.60 17.19 6.61
C ASP A 187 2.39 16.27 6.85
N ALA A 188 1.53 16.66 7.80
CA ALA A 188 0.33 15.88 8.10
C ALA A 188 -0.52 15.70 6.83
N MET A 189 -0.95 14.46 6.58
CA MET A 189 -1.83 14.14 5.47
C MET A 189 -3.30 14.26 5.92
N GLU A 190 -4.20 14.64 5.00
CA GLU A 190 -5.67 14.55 5.15
C GLU A 190 -6.19 13.09 5.20
N ALA A 191 -5.32 12.12 5.50
CA ALA A 191 -5.60 10.71 5.38
C ALA A 191 -6.64 10.26 6.40
N ARG A 192 -7.79 9.80 5.90
CA ARG A 192 -8.89 9.24 6.70
C ARG A 192 -8.92 7.72 6.66
N HIS A 193 -8.30 7.13 5.65
CA HIS A 193 -8.26 5.69 5.48
C HIS A 193 -6.83 5.25 5.15
N LEU A 194 -6.31 4.35 5.98
CA LEU A 194 -4.96 3.81 5.85
C LEU A 194 -5.03 2.29 5.79
N VAL A 195 -4.44 1.73 4.73
CA VAL A 195 -4.26 0.31 4.55
C VAL A 195 -2.77 0.00 4.55
N MET A 196 -2.34 -0.79 5.53
CA MET A 196 -0.98 -1.30 5.62
C MET A 196 -0.98 -2.77 5.22
N LYS A 197 -0.30 -3.13 4.13
CA LYS A 197 -0.08 -4.54 3.76
C LYS A 197 1.12 -5.07 4.52
N THR A 198 0.90 -5.71 5.65
CA THR A 198 1.93 -6.00 6.65
C THR A 198 1.67 -7.32 7.34
N ASN A 199 2.73 -7.96 7.85
CA ASN A 199 2.62 -9.13 8.72
C ASN A 199 2.85 -8.77 10.21
N LEU A 200 2.83 -7.47 10.54
CA LEU A 200 3.05 -6.93 11.89
C LEU A 200 4.34 -7.44 12.53
N HIS A 201 5.44 -7.42 11.78
CA HIS A 201 6.74 -7.75 12.32
C HIS A 201 7.26 -6.64 13.23
N ALA A 202 8.15 -6.99 14.16
CA ALA A 202 8.73 -6.01 15.09
C ALA A 202 9.48 -4.87 14.38
N LYS A 203 9.96 -5.12 13.15
CA LYS A 203 10.63 -4.14 12.28
C LYS A 203 9.68 -3.19 11.56
N GLU A 204 8.39 -3.39 11.71
CA GLU A 204 7.38 -2.53 11.10
C GLU A 204 6.79 -1.58 12.14
N PHE A 205 7.07 -1.78 13.43
CA PHE A 205 6.40 -1.05 14.50
C PHE A 205 6.71 0.45 14.45
N ILE A 206 7.96 0.83 14.20
CA ILE A 206 8.32 2.25 14.07
C ILE A 206 7.64 2.86 12.83
N GLY A 207 7.69 2.18 11.69
CA GLY A 207 6.97 2.61 10.48
C GLY A 207 5.47 2.79 10.71
N ILE A 208 4.81 1.82 11.37
CA ILE A 208 3.40 1.90 11.74
C ILE A 208 3.13 3.17 12.57
N THR A 209 3.97 3.44 13.58
CA THR A 209 3.80 4.61 14.45
C THR A 209 3.94 5.94 13.69
N ILE A 210 4.85 6.00 12.72
CA ILE A 210 5.05 7.20 11.90
C ILE A 210 3.82 7.51 11.05
N PHE A 211 3.20 6.50 10.45
CA PHE A 211 1.96 6.72 9.71
C PHE A 211 0.76 7.05 10.61
N LEU A 212 0.67 6.48 11.82
CA LEU A 212 -0.34 6.89 12.80
C LEU A 212 -0.18 8.37 13.21
N ASN A 213 1.07 8.84 13.31
CA ASN A 213 1.38 10.25 13.57
C ASN A 213 1.08 11.17 12.37
N SER A 214 1.39 10.70 11.15
CA SER A 214 1.22 11.47 9.91
C SER A 214 -0.24 11.59 9.46
N CYS A 215 -1.09 10.63 9.84
CA CYS A 215 -2.51 10.59 9.51
C CYS A 215 -3.37 11.03 10.71
N GLN A 216 -3.35 12.31 11.05
CA GLN A 216 -3.98 12.82 12.28
C GLN A 216 -5.51 12.72 12.27
N GLU A 217 -6.14 12.76 11.08
CA GLU A 217 -7.61 12.63 10.92
C GLU A 217 -8.07 11.19 10.59
N LEU A 218 -7.25 10.18 10.89
CA LEU A 218 -7.53 8.80 10.47
C LEU A 218 -8.85 8.29 11.06
N GLU A 219 -9.79 7.86 10.21
CA GLU A 219 -11.09 7.28 10.60
C GLU A 219 -11.10 5.76 10.51
N SER A 220 -10.33 5.18 9.58
CA SER A 220 -10.19 3.73 9.44
C SER A 220 -8.75 3.29 9.20
N LEU A 221 -8.33 2.26 9.93
CA LEU A 221 -7.05 1.58 9.80
C LEU A 221 -7.27 0.13 9.43
N THR A 222 -6.62 -0.35 8.38
CA THR A 222 -6.66 -1.76 7.97
C THR A 222 -5.25 -2.33 7.92
N PHE A 223 -5.02 -3.41 8.65
CA PHE A 223 -3.84 -4.25 8.49
C PHE A 223 -4.21 -5.42 7.58
N ASP A 224 -3.64 -5.44 6.38
CA ASP A 224 -3.86 -6.46 5.36
C ASP A 224 -2.69 -7.46 5.37
N MET A 225 -2.87 -8.59 6.07
CA MET A 225 -1.80 -9.55 6.31
C MET A 225 -1.71 -10.66 5.26
N ASP A 226 -2.19 -10.41 4.04
CA ASP A 226 -2.05 -11.33 2.89
C ASP A 226 -0.73 -11.14 2.12
N THR A 227 0.28 -10.52 2.75
CA THR A 227 1.57 -10.23 2.11
C THR A 227 2.48 -11.46 2.06
N THR A 228 3.23 -11.60 0.96
CA THR A 228 4.11 -12.75 0.68
C THR A 228 5.54 -12.58 1.18
N GLU A 229 5.89 -11.41 1.71
CA GLU A 229 7.26 -11.05 2.06
C GLU A 229 7.84 -11.96 3.18
N ARG A 230 9.03 -12.52 2.94
CA ARG A 230 9.80 -13.31 3.92
C ARG A 230 10.77 -12.40 4.70
N ILE A 231 10.75 -12.54 6.03
CA ILE A 231 11.55 -11.79 7.00
C ILE A 231 13.03 -12.15 6.89
N LEU A 232 13.94 -11.21 6.59
CA LEU A 232 15.38 -11.55 6.59
C LEU A 232 16.37 -10.47 7.07
N ARG A 233 15.94 -9.31 7.58
CA ARG A 233 16.90 -8.37 8.22
C ARG A 233 17.46 -8.95 9.53
N ILE A 234 18.74 -8.72 9.84
CA ILE A 234 19.31 -9.00 11.17
C ILE A 234 18.73 -7.97 12.15
N SER A 235 18.24 -8.43 13.30
CA SER A 235 17.37 -7.66 14.19
C SER A 235 18.08 -6.53 14.94
N PHE A 236 17.43 -5.36 15.01
CA PHE A 236 17.54 -4.45 16.15
C PHE A 236 16.90 -5.14 17.37
N PRO A 237 17.42 -5.01 18.60
CA PRO A 237 16.80 -5.58 19.79
C PRO A 237 15.58 -4.73 20.21
N LEU A 238 14.47 -4.87 19.47
CA LEU A 238 13.19 -4.27 19.83
C LEU A 238 12.29 -5.36 20.42
N ASP A 239 11.97 -5.27 21.71
CA ASP A 239 11.02 -6.15 22.37
C ASP A 239 9.58 -5.70 22.05
N PRO A 240 8.76 -6.52 21.36
CA PRO A 240 7.41 -6.14 20.95
C PRO A 240 6.51 -5.70 22.10
N LYS A 241 6.62 -6.40 23.23
CA LYS A 241 5.78 -6.13 24.39
C LYS A 241 6.11 -4.77 24.99
N THR A 242 7.38 -4.54 25.29
CA THR A 242 7.87 -3.30 25.88
C THR A 242 7.56 -2.11 24.98
N PHE A 243 7.83 -2.23 23.68
CA PHE A 243 7.55 -1.18 22.70
C PHE A 243 6.09 -0.72 22.75
N TRP A 244 5.13 -1.64 22.58
CA TRP A 244 3.70 -1.29 22.55
C TRP A 244 3.11 -0.96 23.94
N LEU A 245 3.80 -1.29 25.04
CA LEU A 245 3.41 -0.88 26.39
C LEU A 245 3.83 0.57 26.67
N THR A 246 5.03 0.98 26.24
CA THR A 246 5.58 2.32 26.49
C THR A 246 5.25 3.32 25.40
N ASN A 247 4.79 2.87 24.23
CA ASN A 247 4.49 3.75 23.11
C ASN A 247 3.46 4.84 23.47
N GLY A 248 3.69 6.03 22.93
CA GLY A 248 2.83 7.19 23.09
C GLY A 248 1.45 6.98 22.47
N THR A 249 0.61 8.01 22.60
CA THR A 249 -0.67 8.09 21.93
C THR A 249 -0.54 8.96 20.68
N TYR A 250 -1.46 8.82 19.72
CA TYR A 250 -1.51 9.63 18.51
C TYR A 250 -2.87 10.32 18.43
N GLU A 251 -2.91 11.51 17.83
CA GLU A 251 -4.13 12.32 17.75
C GLU A 251 -5.30 11.55 17.14
N CYS A 252 -5.04 10.76 16.10
CA CYS A 252 -6.07 9.96 15.45
C CYS A 252 -6.69 8.91 16.38
N LEU A 253 -5.91 8.29 17.28
CA LEU A 253 -6.42 7.30 18.24
C LEU A 253 -7.34 7.94 19.28
N GLU A 254 -7.06 9.18 19.65
CA GLU A 254 -7.83 9.91 20.66
C GLU A 254 -9.10 10.53 20.10
N ARG A 255 -9.09 10.96 18.83
CA ARG A 255 -10.11 11.87 18.30
C ARG A 255 -10.91 11.33 17.12
N THR A 256 -10.32 10.52 16.24
CA THR A 256 -10.94 10.24 14.92
C THR A 256 -11.07 8.77 14.55
N LEU A 257 -10.22 7.87 15.06
CA LEU A 257 -10.15 6.48 14.62
C LEU A 257 -11.34 5.68 15.11
N LYS A 258 -12.28 5.39 14.21
CA LYS A 258 -13.52 4.66 14.51
C LYS A 258 -13.40 3.16 14.25
N VAL A 259 -12.69 2.77 13.19
CA VAL A 259 -12.71 1.39 12.69
C VAL A 259 -11.31 0.84 12.44
N VAL A 260 -10.97 -0.26 13.11
CA VAL A 260 -9.78 -1.05 12.84
C VAL A 260 -10.15 -2.39 12.23
N LYS A 261 -9.45 -2.82 11.18
CA LYS A 261 -9.64 -4.12 10.53
C LYS A 261 -8.32 -4.88 10.48
N ILE A 262 -8.32 -6.15 10.89
CA ILE A 262 -7.19 -7.07 10.69
C ILE A 262 -7.63 -8.15 9.71
N LYS A 263 -7.09 -8.15 8.50
CA LYS A 263 -7.33 -9.24 7.54
C LYS A 263 -6.29 -10.34 7.70
N ASN A 264 -6.68 -11.57 7.41
CA ASN A 264 -5.81 -12.74 7.51
C ASN A 264 -5.26 -12.95 8.93
N PHE A 265 -6.10 -12.70 9.95
CA PHE A 265 -5.77 -12.81 11.36
C PHE A 265 -5.41 -14.25 11.76
N ARG A 266 -4.26 -14.42 12.41
CA ARG A 266 -3.72 -15.72 12.84
C ARG A 266 -3.56 -15.83 14.36
N GLY A 267 -3.73 -14.72 15.09
CA GLY A 267 -3.57 -14.70 16.54
C GLY A 267 -2.12 -14.71 17.00
N GLY A 268 -1.19 -14.29 16.14
CA GLY A 268 0.23 -14.23 16.46
C GLY A 268 0.54 -13.24 17.60
N SER A 269 1.66 -13.46 18.30
CA SER A 269 2.09 -12.64 19.43
C SER A 269 2.18 -11.15 19.07
N ASN A 270 2.79 -10.78 17.94
CA ASN A 270 2.91 -9.38 17.54
C ASN A 270 1.54 -8.75 17.21
N GLU A 271 0.66 -9.50 16.53
CA GLU A 271 -0.71 -9.07 16.24
C GLU A 271 -1.42 -8.68 17.54
N LEU A 272 -1.30 -9.53 18.57
CA LEU A 272 -1.88 -9.29 19.89
C LEU A 272 -1.29 -8.05 20.58
N HIS A 273 0.01 -7.78 20.46
CA HIS A 273 0.62 -6.59 21.06
C HIS A 273 0.11 -5.29 20.41
N VAL A 274 0.01 -5.25 19.08
CA VAL A 274 -0.54 -4.12 18.34
C VAL A 274 -2.02 -3.92 18.69
N LEU A 275 -2.81 -5.00 18.70
CA LEU A 275 -4.22 -4.95 19.07
C LEU A 275 -4.44 -4.45 20.51
N LYS A 276 -3.66 -4.95 21.47
CA LYS A 276 -3.71 -4.49 22.87
C LYS A 276 -3.38 -3.01 22.99
N TYR A 277 -2.45 -2.49 22.20
CA TYR A 277 -2.16 -1.07 22.15
C TYR A 277 -3.34 -0.26 21.59
N LEU A 278 -3.87 -0.64 20.43
CA LEU A 278 -4.99 0.06 19.79
C LEU A 278 -6.26 0.03 20.65
N ILE A 279 -6.56 -1.09 21.30
CA ILE A 279 -7.73 -1.20 22.20
C ILE A 279 -7.60 -0.28 23.41
N ARG A 280 -6.38 -0.14 23.98
CA ARG A 280 -6.12 0.72 25.14
C ARG A 280 -6.10 2.21 24.78
N ARG A 281 -5.52 2.56 23.63
CA ARG A 281 -5.28 3.96 23.21
C ARG A 281 -6.34 4.53 22.29
N GLY A 282 -7.11 3.69 21.61
CA GLY A 282 -8.23 4.10 20.75
C GLY A 282 -9.44 4.55 21.56
N LEU A 283 -9.51 5.83 21.89
CA LEU A 283 -10.52 6.40 22.80
C LEU A 283 -11.89 6.57 22.15
N VAL A 284 -11.93 6.70 20.82
CA VAL A 284 -13.17 6.86 20.03
C VAL A 284 -13.48 5.66 19.13
N MET A 285 -12.72 4.56 19.26
CA MET A 285 -12.93 3.38 18.42
C MET A 285 -14.32 2.76 18.67
N GLU A 286 -15.03 2.48 17.59
CA GLU A 286 -16.37 1.88 17.60
C GLU A 286 -16.33 0.40 17.22
N ARG A 287 -15.42 0.03 16.31
CA ARG A 287 -15.33 -1.32 15.75
C ARG A 287 -13.90 -1.80 15.55
N LEU A 288 -13.65 -3.03 15.95
CA LEU A 288 -12.47 -3.82 15.61
C LEU A 288 -12.93 -5.11 14.96
N ASP A 289 -12.67 -5.26 13.66
CA ASP A 289 -13.04 -6.43 12.87
C ASP A 289 -11.80 -7.30 12.62
N LEU A 290 -11.80 -8.51 13.16
CA LEU A 290 -10.77 -9.53 12.93
C LEU A 290 -11.30 -10.52 11.88
N TYR A 291 -10.63 -10.67 10.75
CA TYR A 291 -11.02 -11.64 9.71
C TYR A 291 -10.05 -12.82 9.74
N GLU A 292 -10.57 -14.00 10.08
CA GLU A 292 -9.80 -15.24 10.19
C GLU A 292 -9.04 -15.55 8.89
N ALA A 293 -7.80 -16.02 9.03
CA ALA A 293 -7.01 -16.48 7.89
C ALA A 293 -7.63 -17.70 7.22
N LYS A 294 -7.54 -17.76 5.88
CA LYS A 294 -8.01 -18.92 5.11
C LYS A 294 -7.00 -20.07 5.20
N GLY A 295 -7.52 -21.30 5.10
CA GLY A 295 -6.69 -22.51 4.99
C GLY A 295 -6.00 -22.92 6.30
N LEU A 296 -6.52 -22.49 7.44
CA LEU A 296 -6.03 -22.92 8.75
C LEU A 296 -6.49 -24.35 9.09
N ASP A 297 -5.63 -25.10 9.75
CA ASP A 297 -6.01 -26.36 10.41
C ASP A 297 -6.81 -26.11 11.71
N GLU A 298 -7.34 -27.17 12.31
CA GLU A 298 -8.18 -27.06 13.51
C GLU A 298 -7.43 -26.54 14.75
N ASP A 299 -6.13 -26.81 14.87
CA ASP A 299 -5.29 -26.26 15.96
C ASP A 299 -5.09 -24.76 15.78
N GLN A 300 -4.77 -24.33 14.55
CA GLN A 300 -4.61 -22.92 14.19
C GLN A 300 -5.91 -22.13 14.38
N LYS A 301 -7.07 -22.70 14.02
CA LYS A 301 -8.38 -22.06 14.28
C LYS A 301 -8.63 -21.90 15.77
N ARG A 302 -8.30 -22.91 16.59
CA ARG A 302 -8.41 -22.80 18.06
C ARG A 302 -7.54 -21.66 18.61
N LEU A 303 -6.33 -21.49 18.08
CA LEU A 303 -5.45 -20.38 18.45
C LEU A 303 -6.05 -19.02 18.07
N VAL A 304 -6.60 -18.89 16.85
CA VAL A 304 -7.28 -17.66 16.41
C VAL A 304 -8.45 -17.29 17.34
N VAL A 305 -9.30 -18.26 17.67
CA VAL A 305 -10.43 -18.04 18.58
C VAL A 305 -9.94 -17.61 19.96
N THR A 306 -8.94 -18.31 20.51
CA THR A 306 -8.36 -17.98 21.82
C THR A 306 -7.78 -16.57 21.84
N ALA A 307 -7.04 -16.19 20.79
CA ALA A 307 -6.46 -14.87 20.62
C ALA A 307 -7.54 -13.77 20.52
N ALA A 308 -8.61 -14.02 19.76
CA ALA A 308 -9.74 -13.11 19.66
C ALA A 308 -10.46 -12.94 21.01
N GLU A 309 -10.65 -14.02 21.77
CA GLU A 309 -11.24 -13.97 23.12
C GLU A 309 -10.36 -13.20 24.10
N GLU A 310 -9.04 -13.36 24.02
CA GLU A 310 -8.08 -12.64 24.85
C GLU A 310 -8.23 -11.13 24.66
N VAL A 311 -8.24 -10.64 23.41
CA VAL A 311 -8.40 -9.19 23.15
C VAL A 311 -9.80 -8.68 23.48
N GLN A 312 -10.82 -9.55 23.46
CA GLN A 312 -12.19 -9.19 23.83
C GLN A 312 -12.37 -9.01 25.34
N LYS A 313 -11.78 -9.89 26.15
CA LYS A 313 -12.07 -10.00 27.59
C LYS A 313 -10.98 -9.44 28.48
N ASN A 314 -9.71 -9.54 28.07
CA ASN A 314 -8.56 -9.36 28.97
C ASN A 314 -7.82 -8.03 28.76
N VAL A 315 -8.37 -7.13 27.94
CA VAL A 315 -7.73 -5.85 27.61
C VAL A 315 -8.64 -4.71 28.05
N GLU A 316 -8.09 -3.80 28.85
CA GLU A 316 -8.77 -2.56 29.21
C GLU A 316 -9.01 -1.72 27.95
N ARG A 317 -10.27 -1.29 27.76
CA ARG A 317 -10.68 -0.57 26.56
C ARG A 317 -10.62 0.94 26.81
N GLY A 318 -9.94 1.66 25.92
CA GLY A 318 -9.98 3.12 25.89
C GLY A 318 -11.38 3.63 25.53
N SER A 319 -12.04 2.99 24.56
CA SER A 319 -13.42 3.28 24.17
C SER A 319 -14.43 2.31 24.81
N LYS A 320 -15.45 2.87 25.47
CA LYS A 320 -16.58 2.10 26.03
C LYS A 320 -17.53 1.56 24.95
N HIS A 321 -17.49 2.12 23.74
CA HIS A 321 -18.38 1.75 22.63
C HIS A 321 -17.75 0.74 21.66
N LEU A 322 -16.48 0.37 21.88
CA LEU A 322 -15.75 -0.55 21.03
C LEU A 322 -16.43 -1.93 20.99
N ARG A 323 -16.80 -2.37 19.79
CA ARG A 323 -17.21 -3.75 19.50
C ARG A 323 -16.11 -4.50 18.78
N ILE A 324 -15.72 -5.65 19.30
CA ILE A 324 -14.67 -6.51 18.72
C ILE A 324 -15.36 -7.74 18.15
N THR A 325 -15.20 -7.98 16.84
CA THR A 325 -15.87 -9.08 16.13
C THR A 325 -14.85 -9.94 15.40
N LEU A 326 -14.96 -11.27 15.55
CA LEU A 326 -14.21 -12.24 14.76
C LEU A 326 -15.12 -12.76 13.64
N HIS A 327 -14.72 -12.51 12.40
CA HIS A 327 -15.34 -12.99 11.17
C HIS A 327 -14.62 -14.26 10.73
N LYS A 328 -15.33 -15.39 10.75
CA LYS A 328 -14.79 -16.70 10.34
C LYS A 328 -14.64 -16.77 8.82
N ALA A 329 -13.63 -17.51 8.36
CA ALA A 329 -13.21 -17.60 6.97
C ALA A 329 -14.08 -18.53 6.11
#